data_AF-A0A956MYF1-F1
#
_entry.id   AF-A0A956MYF1-F1
#
_cell.length_a   1.000
_cell.length_b   1.000
_cell.length_c   1.000
_cell.angle_alpha   90.00
_cell.angle_beta   90.00
_cell.angle_gamma   90.00
#
_symmetry.space_group_name_H-M   'P 1'
#
loop_
_entity.id
_entity.type
_entity.pdbx_description
1 polymer ?
#
loop_
_entity_poly.entity_id
_entity_poly.type
_entity_poly.pdbx_seq_one_letter_code
_entity_poly.pdbx_strand_id
1 'polypeptide(L)'
;LASIDIPRNTGDFRLIDRKVLDSVNSMREHDRFLRGMVAWVGYKQIGVEFDRDARNAGTTNYPFKKMVKLAADGILGFSTYPLQVIAKLGYVISGLAFLGIVYAVGYKLIFPENTVEGWTFIVISILLIGGIQLITLGILGSYIGRIYTEVQNRPLYLIQNIYE
;
A
#
# COMPACT_ATOMS: atom_id res chain seq x y z
N LEU A 1 -2.68 8.88 -4.71
CA LEU A 1 -2.56 7.76 -3.74
C LEU A 1 -1.28 7.92 -2.94
N ALA A 2 -0.13 8.16 -3.57
CA ALA A 2 1.06 8.68 -2.87
C ALA A 2 0.76 10.06 -2.24
N SER A 3 1.34 10.34 -1.08
CA SER A 3 1.25 11.63 -0.38
C SER A 3 2.11 12.73 -1.00
N ILE A 4 3.02 12.34 -1.90
CA ILE A 4 3.93 13.21 -2.65
C ILE A 4 3.51 13.28 -4.12
N ASP A 5 3.77 14.41 -4.76
CA ASP A 5 3.55 14.56 -6.20
C ASP A 5 4.67 13.86 -6.96
N ILE A 6 4.32 12.79 -7.68
CA ILE A 6 5.26 12.00 -8.46
C ILE A 6 4.96 12.27 -9.95
N PRO A 7 5.91 12.85 -10.70
CA PRO A 7 5.70 13.15 -12.11
C PRO A 7 5.27 11.91 -12.90
N ARG A 8 4.22 12.04 -13.71
CA ARG A 8 3.72 10.95 -14.55
C ARG A 8 4.61 10.76 -15.78
N ASN A 9 4.62 9.55 -16.34
CA ASN A 9 5.35 9.21 -17.58
C ASN A 9 6.85 9.53 -17.58
N THR A 10 7.49 9.67 -16.41
CA THR A 10 8.93 9.89 -16.31
C THR A 10 9.71 8.60 -16.57
N GLY A 11 10.85 8.76 -17.25
CA GLY A 11 11.86 7.71 -17.34
C GLY A 11 12.71 7.59 -16.07
N ASP A 12 13.47 6.51 -16.01
CA ASP A 12 14.52 6.36 -15.00
C ASP A 12 15.81 7.13 -15.40
N PHE A 13 15.94 7.51 -16.68
CA PHE A 13 17.02 8.34 -17.19
C PHE A 13 16.93 9.79 -16.67
N ARG A 14 18.02 10.28 -16.05
CA ARG A 14 18.05 11.56 -15.35
C ARG A 14 19.47 12.05 -15.12
N LEU A 15 19.63 13.36 -15.03
CA LEU A 15 20.82 14.02 -14.48
C LEU A 15 20.52 14.43 -13.04
N ILE A 16 21.42 14.10 -12.10
CA ILE A 16 21.25 14.37 -10.67
C ILE A 16 22.47 15.14 -10.17
N ASP A 17 22.21 16.27 -9.50
CA ASP A 17 23.25 17.05 -8.81
C ASP A 17 23.79 16.31 -7.57
N ARG A 18 25.06 16.53 -7.21
CA ARG A 18 25.73 15.81 -6.11
C ARG A 18 24.93 15.87 -4.81
N LYS A 19 24.43 17.04 -4.42
CA LYS A 19 23.68 17.20 -3.15
C LYS A 19 22.39 16.36 -3.09
N VAL A 20 21.76 16.18 -4.25
CA VAL A 20 20.54 15.37 -4.38
C VAL A 20 20.90 13.90 -4.25
N LEU A 21 21.97 13.47 -4.91
CA LEU A 21 22.48 12.10 -4.81
C LEU A 21 22.83 11.74 -3.36
N ASP A 22 23.49 12.64 -2.63
CA ASP A 22 23.89 12.41 -1.24
C ASP A 22 22.66 12.23 -0.34
N SER A 23 21.62 13.03 -0.55
CA SER A 23 20.34 12.90 0.18
C SER A 23 19.68 11.55 -0.12
N VAL A 24 19.59 11.16 -1.39
CA VAL A 24 18.99 9.87 -1.79
C VAL A 24 19.81 8.67 -1.27
N ASN A 25 21.13 8.79 -1.19
CA ASN A 25 22.02 7.74 -0.66
C ASN A 25 21.92 7.57 0.86
N SER A 26 21.53 8.62 1.60
CA SER A 26 21.28 8.49 3.05
C SER A 26 20.00 7.71 3.38
N MET A 27 19.09 7.54 2.40
CA MET A 27 17.85 6.80 2.58
C MET A 27 18.12 5.30 2.50
N ARG A 28 17.93 4.59 3.62
CA ARG A 28 18.18 3.14 3.75
C ARG A 28 16.96 2.26 3.51
N GLU A 29 15.92 2.79 2.87
CA GLU A 29 14.70 2.06 2.53
C GLU A 29 15.02 0.76 1.79
N HIS A 30 14.44 -0.36 2.22
CA HIS A 30 14.64 -1.67 1.59
C HIS A 30 13.78 -1.82 0.33
N ASP A 31 12.51 -1.39 0.38
CA ASP A 31 11.59 -1.42 -0.75
C ASP A 31 11.74 -0.17 -1.63
N ARG A 32 12.91 0.00 -2.24
CA ARG A 32 13.28 1.23 -2.95
C ARG A 32 12.42 1.47 -4.18
N PHE A 33 11.69 2.59 -4.16
CA PHE A 33 11.04 3.14 -5.35
C PHE A 33 11.71 4.48 -5.71
N LEU A 34 12.77 4.42 -6.51
CA LEU A 34 13.63 5.58 -6.81
C LEU A 34 12.86 6.80 -7.33
N ARG A 35 11.79 6.60 -8.10
CA ARG A 35 10.93 7.71 -8.58
C ARG A 35 10.25 8.43 -7.42
N GLY A 36 9.74 7.69 -6.44
CA GLY A 36 9.19 8.25 -5.20
C GLY A 36 10.25 8.90 -4.33
N MET A 37 11.40 8.24 -4.14
CA MET A 37 12.51 8.80 -3.33
C MET A 37 12.99 10.14 -3.88
N VAL A 38 13.18 10.23 -5.20
CA VAL A 38 13.62 11.49 -5.85
C VAL A 38 12.54 12.57 -5.81
N ALA A 39 11.27 12.20 -5.93
CA ALA A 39 10.17 13.14 -5.74
C ALA A 39 10.10 13.64 -4.28
N TRP A 40 10.34 12.75 -3.31
CA TRP A 40 10.26 13.05 -1.88
C TRP A 40 11.33 14.02 -1.39
N VAL A 41 12.57 13.91 -1.88
CA VAL A 41 13.66 14.84 -1.49
C VAL A 41 13.38 16.30 -1.90
N GLY A 42 12.43 16.55 -2.81
CA GLY A 42 11.83 17.88 -3.00
C GLY A 42 12.73 18.94 -3.65
N TYR A 43 13.91 18.58 -4.15
CA TYR A 43 14.78 19.49 -4.90
C TYR A 43 14.13 19.98 -6.20
N LYS A 44 14.70 21.04 -6.79
CA LYS A 44 14.28 21.57 -8.10
C LYS A 44 14.39 20.48 -9.17
N GLN A 45 13.26 20.22 -9.83
CA GLN A 45 13.13 19.19 -10.86
C GLN A 45 12.59 19.84 -12.14
N ILE A 46 13.09 19.36 -13.28
CA ILE A 46 12.58 19.72 -14.61
C ILE A 46 12.51 18.47 -15.48
N GLY A 47 11.40 18.28 -16.18
CA GLY A 47 11.24 17.23 -17.17
C GLY A 47 11.72 17.72 -18.54
N VAL A 48 12.47 16.88 -19.24
CA VAL A 48 12.75 17.08 -20.67
C VAL A 48 11.87 16.11 -21.43
N GLU A 49 10.94 16.65 -22.20
CA GLU A 49 10.03 15.85 -23.03
C GLU A 49 10.77 15.35 -24.27
N PHE A 50 10.50 14.10 -24.64
CA PHE A 50 11.02 13.48 -25.85
C PHE A 50 10.06 12.38 -26.29
N ASP A 51 9.99 12.14 -27.60
CA ASP A 51 9.23 11.03 -28.14
C ASP A 51 9.99 9.71 -27.95
N ARG A 52 9.31 8.73 -27.35
CA ARG A 52 9.83 7.36 -27.23
C ARG A 52 9.31 6.52 -28.36
N ASP A 53 10.22 6.10 -29.25
CA ASP A 53 9.92 5.06 -30.20
C ASP A 53 9.55 3.74 -29.50
N ALA A 54 8.72 2.96 -30.18
CA ALA A 54 8.42 1.60 -29.75
C ALA A 54 9.72 0.78 -29.69
N ARG A 55 9.83 -0.09 -28.68
CA ARG A 55 11.01 -0.95 -28.53
C ARG A 55 11.18 -1.81 -29.79
N ASN A 56 12.32 -1.67 -30.46
CA ASN A 56 12.60 -2.32 -31.73
C ASN A 56 12.90 -3.83 -31.61
N ALA A 57 13.43 -4.28 -30.46
CA ALA A 57 13.71 -5.69 -30.18
C ALA A 57 13.70 -6.01 -28.68
N GLY A 58 13.45 -7.27 -28.33
CA GLY A 58 13.48 -7.80 -26.97
C GLY A 58 12.12 -7.81 -26.26
N THR A 59 12.03 -8.56 -25.16
CA THR A 59 10.83 -8.64 -24.33
C THR A 59 10.85 -7.57 -23.23
N THR A 60 9.67 -7.24 -22.69
CA THR A 60 9.61 -6.30 -21.57
C THR A 60 10.27 -6.88 -20.32
N ASN A 61 11.23 -6.15 -19.76
CA ASN A 61 11.79 -6.47 -18.44
C ASN A 61 10.76 -6.30 -17.30
N TYR A 62 9.63 -5.64 -17.60
CA TYR A 62 8.51 -5.39 -16.71
C TYR A 62 7.24 -6.08 -17.23
N PRO A 63 7.06 -7.39 -16.95
CA PRO A 63 5.78 -8.06 -17.15
C PRO A 63 4.75 -7.54 -16.15
N PHE A 64 3.46 -7.78 -16.42
CA PHE A 64 2.32 -7.31 -15.61
C PHE A 64 2.50 -7.56 -14.11
N LYS A 65 2.94 -8.76 -13.71
CA LYS A 65 3.18 -9.10 -12.29
C LYS A 65 4.22 -8.19 -11.63
N LYS A 66 5.31 -7.82 -12.33
CA LYS A 66 6.31 -6.88 -11.80
C LYS A 66 5.74 -5.46 -11.71
N MET A 67 4.89 -5.05 -12.64
CA MET A 67 4.23 -3.76 -12.58
C MET A 67 3.26 -3.65 -11.40
N VAL A 68 2.47 -4.70 -11.14
CA VAL A 68 1.58 -4.74 -9.96
C VAL A 68 2.39 -4.67 -8.67
N LYS A 69 3.50 -5.40 -8.58
CA LYS A 69 4.41 -5.32 -7.43
C LYS A 69 4.98 -3.91 -7.26
N LEU A 70 5.50 -3.31 -8.33
CA LEU A 70 6.05 -1.95 -8.31
C LEU A 70 5.00 -0.91 -7.87
N ALA A 71 3.77 -1.04 -8.35
CA ALA A 71 2.67 -0.16 -7.94
C ALA A 71 2.31 -0.36 -6.45
N ALA A 72 2.29 -1.60 -5.98
CA ALA A 72 2.08 -1.91 -4.56
C ALA A 72 3.19 -1.33 -3.67
N ASP A 73 4.45 -1.46 -4.08
CA ASP A 73 5.60 -0.88 -3.36
C ASP A 73 5.54 0.65 -3.34
N GLY A 74 5.17 1.29 -4.46
CA GLY A 74 4.96 2.74 -4.51
C GLY A 74 3.80 3.23 -3.62
N ILE A 75 2.67 2.53 -3.60
CA ILE A 75 1.51 2.91 -2.77
C ILE A 75 1.82 2.66 -1.29
N LEU A 76 2.34 1.50 -0.92
CA LEU A 76 2.56 1.13 0.48
C LEU A 76 3.77 1.84 1.10
N GLY A 77 4.81 2.12 0.32
CA GLY A 77 6.00 2.84 0.79
C GLY A 77 5.78 4.34 0.98
N PHE A 78 4.95 4.97 0.13
CA PHE A 78 4.74 6.42 0.12
C PHE A 78 3.29 6.83 0.48
N SER A 79 2.49 5.93 1.07
CA SER A 79 1.14 6.27 1.49
C SER A 79 0.61 5.39 2.62
N THR A 80 0.02 6.04 3.62
CA THR A 80 -0.81 5.38 4.64
C THR A 80 -2.28 5.26 4.21
N TYR A 81 -2.63 5.70 2.99
CA TYR A 81 -4.00 5.71 2.51
C TYR A 81 -4.68 4.34 2.55
N PRO A 82 -4.04 3.22 2.14
CA PRO A 82 -4.66 1.89 2.26
C PRO A 82 -5.05 1.54 3.70
N LEU A 83 -4.19 1.88 4.67
CA LEU A 83 -4.47 1.65 6.09
C LEU A 83 -5.66 2.49 6.57
N GLN A 84 -5.74 3.75 6.14
CA GLN A 84 -6.86 4.64 6.47
C GLN A 84 -8.20 4.17 5.87
N VAL A 85 -8.19 3.62 4.66
CA VAL A 85 -9.40 3.07 4.03
C VAL A 85 -9.95 1.90 4.85
N ILE A 86 -9.09 1.01 5.32
CA ILE A 86 -9.49 -0.13 6.14
C ILE A 86 -10.03 0.33 7.49
N ALA A 87 -9.36 1.29 8.13
CA ALA A 87 -9.83 1.86 9.39
C ALA A 87 -11.25 2.45 9.22
N LYS A 88 -11.48 3.21 8.15
CA LYS A 88 -12.81 3.75 7.81
C LYS A 88 -13.84 2.66 7.55
N LEU A 89 -13.50 1.61 6.80
CA LEU A 89 -14.38 0.45 6.60
C LEU A 89 -14.72 -0.22 7.94
N GLY A 90 -13.73 -0.41 8.81
CA GLY A 90 -13.92 -0.95 10.15
C GLY A 90 -14.92 -0.13 10.97
N TYR A 91 -14.80 1.21 10.96
CA TYR A 91 -15.75 2.09 11.64
C TYR A 91 -17.17 1.98 11.06
N VAL A 92 -17.31 1.91 9.73
CA VAL A 92 -18.63 1.75 9.08
C VAL A 92 -19.28 0.42 9.47
N ILE A 93 -18.52 -0.69 9.41
CA ILE A 93 -19.03 -2.02 9.73
C ILE A 93 -19.39 -2.11 11.22
N SER A 94 -18.56 -1.53 12.09
CA SER A 94 -18.85 -1.47 13.52
C SER A 94 -20.12 -0.68 13.81
N GLY A 95 -20.34 0.45 13.12
CA GLY A 95 -21.58 1.23 13.20
C GLY A 95 -22.81 0.45 12.74
N LEU A 96 -22.72 -0.26 11.61
CA LEU A 96 -23.81 -1.12 11.11
C LEU A 96 -24.11 -2.28 12.06
N ALA A 97 -23.06 -2.90 12.62
CA ALA A 97 -23.22 -3.97 13.61
C ALA A 97 -23.90 -3.46 14.89
N PHE A 98 -23.51 -2.26 15.36
CA PHE A 98 -24.14 -1.63 16.52
C PHE A 98 -25.63 -1.34 16.28
N LEU A 99 -26.00 -0.79 15.12
CA LEU A 99 -27.40 -0.59 14.75
C LEU A 99 -28.18 -1.92 14.66
N GLY A 100 -27.55 -2.97 14.12
CA GLY A 100 -28.11 -4.32 14.08
C GLY A 100 -28.39 -4.88 15.48
N ILE A 101 -27.49 -4.65 16.44
CA ILE A 101 -27.67 -5.06 17.84
C ILE A 101 -28.84 -4.29 18.47
N VAL A 102 -28.91 -2.96 18.30
CA VAL A 102 -30.00 -2.14 18.85
C VAL A 102 -31.35 -2.59 18.27
N TYR A 103 -31.42 -2.85 16.97
CA TYR A 103 -32.61 -3.38 16.32
C TYR A 103 -33.01 -4.75 16.87
N ALA A 104 -32.07 -5.70 16.94
CA ALA A 104 -32.34 -7.05 17.41
C ALA A 104 -32.80 -7.08 18.88
N VAL A 105 -32.18 -6.28 19.75
CA VAL A 105 -32.58 -6.14 21.16
C VAL A 105 -33.95 -5.47 21.26
N GLY A 106 -34.19 -4.37 20.54
CA GLY A 106 -35.48 -3.69 20.53
C GLY A 106 -36.62 -4.58 20.04
N TYR A 107 -36.40 -5.32 18.95
CA TYR A 107 -37.37 -6.27 18.41
C TYR A 107 -37.70 -7.39 19.41
N LYS A 108 -36.68 -7.96 20.07
CA LYS A 108 -36.86 -8.99 21.09
C LYS A 108 -37.66 -8.50 22.31
N LEU A 109 -37.48 -7.24 22.72
CA LEU A 109 -38.19 -6.67 23.86
C LEU A 109 -39.67 -6.38 23.57
N ILE A 110 -40.00 -6.03 22.32
CA ILE A 110 -41.38 -5.68 21.91
C ILE A 110 -42.17 -6.93 21.49
N PHE A 111 -41.51 -7.93 20.88
CA PHE A 111 -42.16 -9.14 20.36
C PHE A 111 -41.49 -10.43 20.90
N PRO A 112 -41.65 -10.75 22.19
CA PRO A 112 -40.98 -11.88 22.83
C PRO A 112 -41.41 -13.27 22.31
N GLU A 113 -42.57 -13.38 21.67
CA GLU A 113 -43.11 -14.67 21.18
C GLU A 113 -42.72 -15.01 19.73
N ASN A 114 -42.13 -14.06 18.97
CA ASN A 114 -41.83 -14.20 17.54
C ASN A 114 -40.32 -14.21 17.24
N THR A 115 -39.57 -15.08 17.90
CA THR A 115 -38.15 -15.23 17.57
C THR A 115 -37.77 -16.69 17.44
N VAL A 116 -37.58 -17.16 16.20
CA VAL A 116 -36.26 -17.43 15.59
C VAL A 116 -36.48 -17.93 14.16
N GLU A 117 -36.08 -17.13 13.17
CA GLU A 117 -35.37 -17.61 11.97
C GLU A 117 -34.47 -16.46 11.48
N GLY A 118 -33.16 -16.68 11.55
CA GLY A 118 -32.15 -15.67 11.24
C GLY A 118 -30.76 -16.27 11.02
N TRP A 119 -30.69 -17.60 10.91
CA TRP A 119 -29.44 -18.34 10.77
C TRP A 119 -28.69 -17.92 9.51
N THR A 120 -29.38 -17.76 8.38
CA THR A 120 -28.77 -17.28 7.13
C THR A 120 -28.18 -15.88 7.29
N PHE A 121 -28.87 -14.96 7.98
CA PHE A 121 -28.34 -13.62 8.24
C PHE A 121 -27.14 -13.64 9.19
N ILE A 122 -27.16 -14.50 10.23
CA ILE A 122 -26.06 -14.68 11.17
C ILE A 122 -24.83 -15.25 10.46
N VAL A 123 -25.00 -16.32 9.67
CA VAL A 123 -23.90 -16.97 8.93
C VAL A 123 -23.28 -16.00 7.92
N ILE A 124 -24.09 -15.29 7.14
CA ILE A 124 -23.58 -14.28 6.19
C ILE A 124 -22.86 -13.16 6.93
N SER A 125 -23.40 -12.68 8.06
CA SER A 125 -22.76 -11.62 8.85
C SER A 125 -21.41 -12.05 9.41
N ILE A 126 -21.31 -13.28 9.95
CA ILE A 126 -20.05 -13.83 10.48
C ILE A 126 -19.03 -13.99 9.35
N LEU A 127 -19.43 -14.55 8.20
CA LEU A 127 -18.53 -14.72 7.05
C LEU A 127 -18.05 -13.38 6.49
N LEU A 128 -18.94 -12.37 6.40
CA LEU A 128 -18.60 -11.03 5.94
C LEU A 128 -17.62 -10.35 6.90
N ILE A 129 -17.92 -10.35 8.21
CA ILE A 129 -17.06 -9.75 9.23
C ILE A 129 -15.71 -10.48 9.27
N GLY A 130 -15.72 -11.82 9.23
CA GLY A 130 -14.49 -12.63 9.19
C GLY A 130 -13.65 -12.36 7.96
N GLY A 131 -14.27 -12.26 6.78
CA GLY A 131 -13.59 -11.88 5.54
C GLY A 131 -12.92 -10.51 5.62
N ILE A 132 -13.63 -9.52 6.17
CA ILE A 132 -13.08 -8.16 6.32
C ILE A 132 -11.98 -8.11 7.38
N GLN A 133 -12.09 -8.88 8.46
CA GLN A 133 -11.03 -9.04 9.46
C GLN A 133 -9.76 -9.64 8.83
N LEU A 134 -9.89 -10.70 8.02
CA LEU A 134 -8.75 -11.31 7.32
C LEU A 134 -8.08 -10.34 6.34
N ILE A 135 -8.87 -9.56 5.58
CA ILE A 135 -8.33 -8.50 4.70
C ILE A 135 -7.58 -7.44 5.52
N THR A 136 -8.17 -7.01 6.64
CA THR A 136 -7.57 -6.02 7.56
C THR A 136 -6.24 -6.52 8.11
N LEU A 137 -6.20 -7.77 8.60
CA LEU A 137 -4.99 -8.41 9.12
C LEU A 137 -3.94 -8.57 8.02
N GLY A 138 -4.33 -8.94 6.79
CA GLY A 138 -3.41 -9.06 5.66
C GLY A 138 -2.70 -7.74 5.35
N ILE A 139 -3.44 -6.63 5.35
CA ILE A 139 -2.84 -5.32 5.09
C ILE A 139 -2.01 -4.85 6.29
N LEU A 140 -2.49 -5.01 7.52
CA LEU A 140 -1.71 -4.70 8.72
C LEU A 140 -0.39 -5.49 8.78
N GLY A 141 -0.44 -6.78 8.44
CA GLY A 141 0.73 -7.63 8.29
C GLY A 141 1.71 -7.14 7.23
N SER A 142 1.23 -6.55 6.13
CA SER A 142 2.11 -5.95 5.11
C SER A 142 2.87 -4.73 5.63
N TYR A 143 2.25 -3.89 6.46
CA TYR A 143 2.94 -2.76 7.10
C TYR A 143 3.89 -3.22 8.21
N ILE A 144 3.47 -4.17 9.06
CA ILE A 144 4.34 -4.74 10.09
C ILE A 144 5.56 -5.41 9.46
N GLY A 145 5.39 -6.15 8.36
CA GLY A 145 6.50 -6.77 7.63
C GLY A 145 7.51 -5.75 7.11
N ARG A 146 7.03 -4.60 6.60
CA ARG A 146 7.91 -3.50 6.18
C ARG A 146 8.65 -2.89 7.36
N ILE A 147 7.95 -2.57 8.45
CA ILE A 147 8.56 -2.07 9.69
C ILE A 147 9.62 -3.05 10.21
N TYR A 148 9.32 -4.34 10.22
CA TYR A 148 10.25 -5.38 10.65
C TYR A 148 11.52 -5.37 9.80
N THR A 149 11.41 -5.34 8.47
CA THR A 149 12.56 -5.27 7.56
C THR A 149 13.40 -4.01 7.79
N GLU A 150 12.76 -2.85 8.00
CA GLU A 150 13.50 -1.60 8.26
C GLU A 150 14.18 -1.60 9.64
N VAL A 151 13.54 -2.13 10.68
CA VAL A 151 14.09 -2.20 12.05
C VAL A 151 15.26 -3.18 12.14
N GLN A 152 15.29 -4.22 11.30
CA GLN A 152 16.45 -5.11 11.22
C GLN A 152 17.75 -4.39 10.83
N ASN A 153 17.65 -3.22 10.18
CA ASN A 153 18.79 -2.36 9.83
C ASN A 153 19.92 -3.09 9.08
N ARG A 154 19.54 -4.08 8.25
CA ARG A 154 20.50 -4.86 7.46
C ARG A 154 21.09 -3.98 6.36
N PRO A 155 22.36 -4.20 5.98
CA PRO A 155 22.92 -3.53 4.81
C PRO A 155 22.19 -3.98 3.55
N LEU A 156 21.94 -3.04 2.62
CA LEU A 156 21.24 -3.30 1.36
C LEU A 156 21.99 -4.28 0.46
N TYR A 157 23.32 -4.27 0.55
CA TYR A 157 24.20 -5.15 -0.18
C TYR A 157 25.52 -5.28 0.59
N LEU A 158 26.27 -6.34 0.29
CA LEU A 158 27.64 -6.52 0.74
C LEU A 158 28.54 -6.48 -0.50
N ILE A 159 29.63 -5.75 -0.43
CA ILE A 159 30.62 -5.69 -1.52
C ILE A 159 31.57 -6.86 -1.34
N GLN A 160 31.66 -7.72 -2.34
CA GLN A 160 32.59 -8.85 -2.30
C GLN A 160 34.01 -8.41 -2.65
N ASN A 161 34.20 -7.75 -3.80
CA ASN A 161 35.48 -7.27 -4.29
C ASN A 161 35.32 -5.90 -4.95
N ILE A 162 36.36 -5.07 -4.87
CA ILE A 162 36.50 -3.83 -5.64
C ILE A 162 37.71 -4.04 -6.56
N TYR A 163 37.51 -3.85 -7.86
CA TYR A 163 38.58 -3.89 -8.84
C TYR A 163 38.90 -2.46 -9.25
N GLU A 164 40.13 -2.03 -9.02
CA GLU A 164 40.69 -0.75 -9.47
C GLU A 164 41.31 -0.87 -10.86
#